data_AF-A0A1Z4N6B2-F1
#
_entry.id   AF-A0A1Z4N6B2-F1
#
_cell.length_a   1.000
_cell.length_b   1.000
_cell.length_c   1.000
_cell.angle_alpha   90.00
_cell.angle_beta   90.00
_cell.angle_gamma   90.00
#
_symmetry.space_group_name_H-M   'P 1'
#
loop_
_entity.id
_entity.type
_entity.pdbx_description
1 polymer ?
#
loop_
_entity_poly.entity_id
_entity_poly.type
_entity_poly.pdbx_seq_one_letter_code
_entity_poly.pdbx_strand_id
1 'polypeptide(L)'
;MGDKSRAFVSKALEVATQNPNFLPRSFDVEEMRRDVALYEALYPVLLSLTQLQELVDDTCITAGSEAYTAALAVYNYAKTSSDVAGLDAVIDEMGRRFTRSSKKKKSATTIN
;
A
#
# COMPACT_ATOMS: atom_id res chain seq x y z
N MET A 1 7.87 -14.67 6.59
CA MET A 1 8.87 -15.71 6.25
C MET A 1 8.45 -16.34 4.93
N GLY A 2 9.38 -16.72 4.06
CA GLY A 2 9.05 -17.46 2.83
C GLY A 2 8.90 -18.97 3.09
N ASP A 3 8.32 -19.71 2.15
CA ASP A 3 8.01 -21.14 2.28
C ASP A 3 9.22 -22.00 2.69
N LYS A 4 10.39 -21.73 2.09
CA LYS A 4 11.64 -22.43 2.42
C LYS A 4 12.05 -22.24 3.88
N SER A 5 11.87 -21.04 4.42
CA SER A 5 12.18 -20.73 5.81
C SER A 5 11.20 -21.42 6.77
N ARG A 6 9.91 -21.51 6.40
CA ARG A 6 8.90 -22.23 7.19
C ARG A 6 9.20 -23.72 7.26
N ALA A 7 9.52 -24.34 6.13
CA ALA A 7 9.89 -25.76 6.06
C ALA A 7 11.12 -26.07 6.93
N PHE A 8 12.14 -25.20 6.88
CA PHE A 8 13.33 -25.32 7.73
C PHE A 8 12.98 -25.25 9.22
N VAL A 9 12.19 -24.26 9.65
CA VAL A 9 11.81 -24.09 11.06
C VAL A 9 10.99 -25.26 11.58
N SER A 10 10.03 -25.75 10.77
CA SER A 10 9.24 -26.94 11.11
C SER A 10 10.14 -28.17 11.29
N LYS A 11 11.10 -28.38 10.38
CA LYS A 11 12.06 -29.49 10.48
C LYS A 11 12.99 -29.34 11.69
N ALA A 12 13.43 -28.14 12.00
CA ALA A 12 14.25 -27.87 13.16
C ALA A 12 13.50 -28.17 14.48
N LEU A 13 12.23 -27.78 14.58
CA LEU A 13 11.38 -28.10 15.74
C LEU A 13 11.16 -29.61 15.88
N GLU A 14 10.97 -30.32 14.76
CA GLU A 14 10.85 -31.78 14.74
C GLU A 14 12.12 -32.44 15.31
N VAL A 15 13.30 -32.05 14.82
CA VAL A 15 14.59 -32.58 15.28
C VAL A 15 14.82 -32.27 16.76
N ALA A 16 14.53 -31.05 17.20
CA ALA A 16 14.63 -30.63 18.59
C ALA A 16 13.69 -31.41 19.52
N THR A 17 12.47 -31.68 19.07
CA THR A 17 11.46 -32.45 19.82
C THR A 17 11.85 -33.93 19.92
N GLN A 18 12.36 -34.52 18.84
CA GLN A 18 12.72 -35.94 18.81
C GLN A 18 14.05 -36.22 19.53
N ASN A 19 14.97 -35.24 19.57
CA ASN A 19 16.32 -35.44 20.08
C ASN A 19 16.71 -34.35 21.10
N PRO A 20 15.99 -34.16 22.21
CA PRO A 20 16.24 -33.03 23.12
C PRO A 20 17.66 -33.06 23.74
N ASN A 21 18.29 -34.23 23.85
CA ASN A 21 19.57 -34.41 24.54
C ASN A 21 20.78 -33.78 23.84
N PHE A 22 20.72 -33.50 22.53
CA PHE A 22 21.84 -32.81 21.85
C PHE A 22 21.81 -31.29 22.09
N LEU A 23 20.67 -30.77 22.57
CA LEU A 23 20.49 -29.35 22.83
C LEU A 23 21.11 -28.98 24.20
N PRO A 24 21.67 -27.77 24.32
CA PRO A 24 22.07 -27.25 25.63
C PRO A 24 20.88 -27.20 26.60
N ARG A 25 21.14 -27.38 27.90
CA ARG A 25 20.11 -27.27 28.95
C ARG A 25 19.40 -25.91 28.99
N SER A 26 20.02 -24.88 28.44
CA SER A 26 19.47 -23.52 28.33
C SER A 26 18.52 -23.33 27.16
N PHE A 27 18.39 -24.30 26.26
CA PHE A 27 17.51 -24.20 25.10
C PHE A 27 16.07 -24.60 25.45
N ASP A 28 15.11 -23.71 25.25
CA ASP A 28 13.70 -23.96 25.51
C ASP A 28 12.98 -24.41 24.22
N VAL A 29 12.77 -25.72 24.09
CA VAL A 29 12.04 -26.33 22.96
C VAL A 29 10.57 -25.93 22.96
N GLU A 30 9.98 -25.66 24.13
CA GLU A 30 8.58 -25.28 24.24
C GLU A 30 8.36 -23.81 23.87
N GLU A 31 9.33 -22.93 24.16
CA GLU A 31 9.35 -21.57 23.61
C GLU A 31 9.39 -21.61 22.07
N MET A 32 10.32 -22.38 21.48
CA MET A 32 10.38 -22.55 20.03
C MET A 32 9.04 -23.07 19.47
N ARG A 33 8.40 -24.05 20.13
CA ARG A 33 7.10 -24.58 19.73
C ARG A 33 6.01 -23.51 19.72
N ARG A 34 5.96 -22.66 20.75
CA ARG A 34 4.98 -21.56 20.84
C ARG A 34 5.18 -20.55 19.71
N ASP A 35 6.42 -20.19 19.41
CA ASP A 35 6.73 -19.24 18.34
C ASP A 35 6.36 -19.79 16.96
N VAL A 36 6.63 -21.06 16.70
CA VAL A 36 6.22 -21.73 15.46
C VAL A 36 4.69 -21.72 15.34
N ALA A 37 3.97 -22.13 16.39
CA ALA A 37 2.52 -22.13 16.38
C ALA A 37 1.92 -20.72 16.17
N LEU A 38 2.50 -19.71 16.82
CA LEU A 38 2.09 -18.31 16.64
C LEU A 38 2.31 -17.85 15.20
N TYR A 39 3.47 -18.14 14.63
CA TYR A 39 3.77 -17.82 13.24
C TYR A 39 2.76 -18.47 12.28
N GLU A 40 2.47 -19.76 12.48
CA GLU A 40 1.51 -20.47 11.63
C GLU A 40 0.09 -19.92 11.74
N ALA A 41 -0.31 -19.41 12.91
CA ALA A 41 -1.58 -18.75 13.11
C ALA A 41 -1.65 -17.36 12.45
N LEU A 42 -0.55 -16.58 12.50
CA LEU A 42 -0.50 -15.22 11.95
C LEU A 42 -0.27 -15.18 10.45
N TYR A 43 0.41 -16.17 9.87
CA TYR A 43 0.74 -16.19 8.46
C TYR A 43 -0.48 -16.09 7.51
N PRO A 44 -1.58 -16.84 7.70
CA PRO A 44 -2.78 -16.67 6.86
C PRO A 44 -3.42 -15.29 7.06
N VAL A 45 -3.39 -14.73 8.27
CA VAL A 45 -3.90 -13.38 8.55
C VAL A 45 -3.11 -12.33 7.76
N LEU A 46 -1.77 -12.44 7.77
CA LEU A 46 -0.90 -11.56 6.98
C LEU A 46 -1.25 -11.64 5.48
N LEU A 47 -1.44 -12.85 4.94
CA LEU A 47 -1.79 -13.02 3.53
C LEU A 47 -3.14 -12.36 3.20
N SER A 48 -4.16 -12.53 4.05
CA SER A 48 -5.46 -11.88 3.87
C SER A 48 -5.36 -10.36 3.96
N LEU A 49 -4.54 -9.82 4.86
CA LEU A 49 -4.33 -8.38 4.97
C LEU A 49 -3.63 -7.82 3.73
N THR A 50 -2.63 -8.51 3.18
CA THR A 50 -1.97 -8.11 1.93
C THR A 50 -2.96 -8.07 0.77
N GLN A 51 -3.77 -9.11 0.60
CA GLN A 51 -4.78 -9.14 -0.46
C GLN A 51 -5.83 -8.02 -0.29
N LEU A 52 -6.30 -7.80 0.94
CA LEU A 52 -7.25 -6.74 1.23
C LEU A 52 -6.65 -5.36 0.93
N GLN A 53 -5.39 -5.14 1.30
CA GLN A 53 -4.69 -3.90 1.01
C GLN A 53 -4.64 -3.63 -0.50
N GLU A 54 -4.27 -4.62 -1.31
CA GLU A 54 -4.23 -4.50 -2.77
C GLU A 54 -5.60 -4.10 -3.34
N LEU A 55 -6.67 -4.75 -2.89
CA LEU A 55 -8.03 -4.41 -3.31
C LEU A 55 -8.44 -2.98 -2.92
N VAL A 56 -8.05 -2.53 -1.72
CA VAL A 56 -8.30 -1.17 -1.25
C VAL A 56 -7.50 -0.16 -2.06
N ASP A 57 -6.25 -0.44 -2.39
CA ASP A 57 -5.39 0.42 -3.20
C ASP A 57 -5.96 0.56 -4.63
N ASP A 58 -6.38 -0.54 -5.26
CA ASP A 58 -7.03 -0.54 -6.57
C ASP A 58 -8.34 0.26 -6.58
N THR A 59 -9.14 0.11 -5.52
CA THR A 59 -10.37 0.87 -5.34
C THR A 59 -10.09 2.37 -5.18
N CYS A 60 -9.08 2.73 -4.38
CA CYS A 60 -8.67 4.12 -4.18
C CYS A 60 -8.20 4.76 -5.50
N ILE A 61 -7.44 4.03 -6.32
CA ILE A 61 -6.98 4.49 -7.63
C ILE A 61 -8.19 4.77 -8.53
N THR A 62 -9.14 3.84 -8.59
CA THR A 62 -10.32 3.95 -9.45
C THR A 62 -11.23 5.10 -9.01
N ALA A 63 -11.63 5.12 -7.74
CA ALA A 63 -12.47 6.17 -7.19
C ALA A 63 -11.80 7.55 -7.26
N GLY A 64 -10.48 7.61 -7.05
CA GLY A 64 -9.70 8.84 -7.19
C GLY A 64 -9.72 9.39 -8.62
N SER A 65 -9.65 8.52 -9.63
CA SER A 65 -9.73 8.90 -11.04
C SER A 65 -11.12 9.46 -11.41
N GLU A 66 -12.18 8.81 -10.95
CA GLU A 66 -13.55 9.26 -11.14
C GLU A 66 -13.81 10.61 -10.46
N ALA A 67 -13.39 10.74 -9.19
CA ALA A 67 -13.50 11.99 -8.44
C ALA A 67 -12.72 13.13 -9.10
N TYR A 68 -11.52 12.85 -9.62
CA TYR A 68 -10.73 13.84 -10.35
C TYR A 68 -11.42 14.29 -11.65
N THR A 69 -12.04 13.37 -12.38
CA THR A 69 -12.81 13.69 -13.59
C THR A 69 -14.04 14.54 -13.27
N ALA A 70 -14.78 14.21 -12.22
CA ALA A 70 -15.91 15.02 -11.76
C ALA A 70 -15.46 16.42 -11.32
N ALA A 71 -14.33 16.53 -10.60
CA ALA A 71 -13.77 17.82 -10.20
C ALA A 71 -13.36 18.69 -11.40
N LEU A 72 -12.82 18.08 -12.48
CA LEU A 72 -12.54 18.78 -13.72
C LEU A 72 -13.82 19.33 -14.38
N ALA A 73 -14.91 18.56 -14.37
CA ALA A 73 -16.19 19.01 -14.90
C ALA A 73 -16.72 20.22 -14.12
N VAL A 74 -16.68 20.17 -12.78
CA VAL A 74 -17.05 21.30 -11.91
C VAL A 74 -16.22 22.54 -12.23
N TYR A 75 -14.90 22.40 -12.33
CA TYR A 75 -14.01 23.51 -12.69
C TYR A 75 -14.37 24.12 -14.06
N ASN A 76 -14.62 23.28 -15.07
CA ASN A 76 -14.98 23.75 -16.40
C ASN A 76 -16.33 24.48 -16.42
N TYR A 77 -17.36 23.95 -15.75
CA TYR A 77 -18.65 24.62 -15.63
C TYR A 77 -18.52 25.96 -14.91
N ALA A 78 -17.72 26.01 -13.85
CA ALA A 78 -17.46 27.23 -13.11
C ALA A 78 -16.77 28.29 -13.98
N LYS A 79 -15.85 27.89 -14.89
CA LYS A 79 -15.23 28.85 -15.83
C LYS A 79 -16.16 29.41 -16.89
N THR A 80 -17.17 28.65 -17.31
CA THR A 80 -18.05 29.02 -18.44
C THR A 80 -19.38 29.60 -18.00
N SER A 81 -19.77 29.41 -16.73
CA SER A 81 -21.02 29.94 -16.18
C SER A 81 -20.92 31.46 -16.01
N SER A 82 -22.02 32.15 -16.29
CA SER A 82 -22.18 33.57 -15.94
C SER A 82 -22.71 33.78 -14.51
N ASP A 83 -23.06 32.70 -13.81
CA ASP A 83 -23.74 32.70 -12.50
C ASP A 83 -22.84 32.19 -11.35
N VAL A 84 -21.55 32.54 -11.41
CA VAL A 84 -20.50 32.16 -10.43
C VAL A 84 -19.97 33.37 -9.67
N ALA A 85 -20.78 34.42 -9.54
CA ALA A 85 -20.40 35.64 -8.84
C ALA A 85 -19.86 35.32 -7.42
N GLY A 86 -18.60 35.69 -7.16
CA GLY A 86 -17.93 35.45 -5.88
C GLY A 86 -17.10 34.15 -5.78
N LEU A 87 -17.08 33.31 -6.83
CA LEU A 87 -16.27 32.08 -6.87
C LEU A 87 -14.94 32.24 -7.63
N ASP A 88 -14.65 33.41 -8.20
CA ASP A 88 -13.47 33.66 -9.05
C ASP A 88 -12.16 33.26 -8.36
N ALA A 89 -11.98 33.63 -7.09
CA ALA A 89 -10.78 33.28 -6.33
C ALA A 89 -10.61 31.76 -6.13
N VAL A 90 -11.71 31.03 -5.93
CA VAL A 90 -11.72 29.58 -5.75
C VAL A 90 -11.42 28.88 -7.08
N ILE A 91 -12.02 29.35 -8.17
CA ILE A 91 -11.77 28.85 -9.53
C ILE A 91 -10.29 29.06 -9.90
N ASP A 92 -9.74 30.25 -9.64
CA ASP A 92 -8.34 30.55 -9.88
C ASP A 92 -7.41 29.65 -9.06
N GLU A 93 -7.73 29.39 -7.79
CA GLU A 93 -6.99 28.47 -6.93
C GLU A 93 -6.98 27.04 -7.50
N MET A 94 -8.14 26.50 -7.90
CA MET A 94 -8.24 25.20 -8.57
C MET A 94 -7.37 25.16 -9.84
N GLY A 95 -7.33 26.27 -10.59
CA GLY A 95 -6.56 26.44 -11.83
C GLY A 95 -5.03 26.40 -11.65
N ARG A 96 -4.50 26.77 -10.47
CA ARG A 96 -3.04 26.81 -10.21
C ARG A 96 -2.36 25.45 -10.36
N ARG A 97 -3.10 24.36 -10.23
CA ARG A 97 -2.59 22.99 -10.45
C ARG A 97 -2.17 22.77 -11.91
N PHE A 98 -2.84 23.40 -12.87
CA PHE A 98 -2.55 23.25 -14.30
C PHE A 98 -1.41 24.16 -14.77
N THR A 99 -1.24 25.34 -14.18
CA THR A 99 -0.15 26.28 -14.54
C THR A 99 1.22 25.77 -14.13
N ARG A 100 1.31 24.97 -13.06
CA ARG A 100 2.56 24.28 -12.68
C ARG A 100 2.92 23.14 -13.64
N SER A 101 1.93 22.49 -14.27
CA SER A 101 2.15 21.40 -15.23
C SER A 101 2.72 21.90 -16.58
N SER A 102 2.37 23.12 -17.01
CA SER A 102 2.85 23.68 -18.28
C SER A 102 4.33 24.09 -18.24
N LYS A 103 4.85 24.57 -17.11
CA LYS A 103 6.27 24.89 -16.94
C LYS A 103 7.18 23.67 -17.07
N LYS A 104 6.76 22.50 -16.60
CA LYS A 104 7.55 21.26 -16.68
C LYS A 104 7.67 20.70 -18.10
N LYS A 105 6.67 20.97 -18.96
CA LYS A 105 6.70 20.55 -20.38
C LYS A 105 7.60 21.46 -21.24
N LYS A 106 7.78 22.73 -20.87
CA LYS A 106 8.67 23.67 -21.59
C LYS A 106 10.16 23.45 -21.35
N SER A 107 10.57 22.86 -20.22
CA SER A 107 12.00 22.60 -19.95
C SER A 107 12.53 21.30 -20.58
N ALA A 108 11.64 20.43 -21.08
CA ALA A 108 12.01 19.14 -21.68
C ALA A 108 12.23 19.19 -23.20
N THR A 109 12.01 20.35 -23.85
CA THR A 109 12.11 20.53 -25.32
C THR A 109 13.25 21.47 -25.74
N THR A 110 14.16 21.83 -24.84
CA THR A 110 15.35 22.64 -25.18
C THR A 110 16.63 21.88 -24.88
N ILE A 111 16.83 20.74 -25.55
CA ILE A 111 18.15 20.17 -25.82
C ILE A 111 18.11 19.57 -27.22
N ASN A 112 18.64 20.30 -28.19
CA ASN A 112 19.29 19.83 -29.42
C ASN A 112 20.07 21.00 -30.02
#